data_AF-A0A847H6L6-F1
#
_entry.id   AF-A0A847H6L6-F1
#
_cell.length_a   1.000
_cell.length_b   1.000
_cell.length_c   1.000
_cell.angle_alpha   90.00
_cell.angle_beta   90.00
_cell.angle_gamma   90.00
#
_symmetry.space_group_name_H-M   'P 1'
#
loop_
_entity.id
_entity.type
_entity.pdbx_description
1 polymer ?
#
loop_
_entity_poly.entity_id
_entity_poly.type
_entity_poly.pdbx_seq_one_letter_code
_entity_poly.pdbx_strand_id
1 'polypeptide(L)'
;MSVQEKNLKLDSKRRITIGKLASDDVTSYDAKLQEDGTILLVPKVEIPAHEAWLFRNKKAMASLERGLEQSERGETEYLGSFSQYLEDEE
;
A
#
# COMPACT_ATOMS: atom_id res chain seq x y z
N MET A 1 11.51 20.08 -5.96
CA MET A 1 11.05 18.87 -6.67
C MET A 1 11.18 19.15 -8.17
N SER A 2 11.94 18.34 -8.91
CA SER A 2 12.06 18.51 -10.36
C SER A 2 10.81 17.93 -11.02
N VAL A 3 10.17 18.72 -11.88
CA VAL A 3 9.06 18.23 -12.70
C VAL A 3 9.65 17.31 -13.76
N GLN A 4 9.35 16.01 -13.70
CA GLN A 4 9.73 15.05 -14.73
C GLN A 4 8.65 15.03 -15.81
N GLU A 5 8.97 15.56 -16.98
CA GLU A 5 8.11 15.50 -18.15
C GLU A 5 8.56 14.36 -19.07
N LYS A 6 7.62 13.51 -19.48
CA LYS A 6 7.88 12.42 -20.42
C LYS A 6 6.71 12.27 -21.38
N ASN A 7 7.00 12.27 -22.67
CA ASN A 7 5.99 11.95 -23.69
C ASN A 7 5.66 10.46 -23.65
N LEU A 8 4.39 10.12 -23.40
CA LEU A 8 3.88 8.74 -23.39
C LEU A 8 2.98 8.52 -24.59
N LYS A 9 3.09 7.34 -25.21
CA LYS A 9 2.24 6.93 -26.34
C LYS A 9 1.20 5.91 -25.87
N LEU A 10 0.02 5.99 -26.47
CA LEU A 10 -1.01 4.96 -26.30
C LEU A 10 -0.61 3.68 -27.04
N ASP A 11 -0.90 2.54 -26.44
CA ASP A 11 -0.83 1.26 -27.14
C ASP A 11 -2.14 0.95 -27.90
N SER A 12 -2.19 -0.22 -28.56
CA SER A 12 -3.37 -0.68 -29.33
C SER A 12 -4.64 -0.86 -28.49
N LYS A 13 -4.53 -0.92 -27.16
CA LYS A 13 -5.64 -1.05 -26.22
C LYS A 13 -5.95 0.26 -25.49
N ARG A 14 -5.39 1.38 -25.95
CA ARG A 14 -5.55 2.72 -25.36
C ARG A 14 -5.01 2.82 -23.92
N ARG A 15 -3.93 2.11 -23.60
CA ARG A 15 -3.24 2.21 -22.31
C ARG A 15 -2.01 3.10 -22.45
N ILE A 16 -1.63 3.78 -21.36
CA ILE A 16 -0.34 4.45 -21.21
C ILE A 16 0.52 3.67 -20.21
N THR A 17 1.83 3.62 -20.45
CA THR A 17 2.78 3.03 -19.51
C THR A 17 3.44 4.13 -18.68
N ILE A 18 3.11 4.20 -17.39
CA ILE A 18 3.64 5.21 -16.46
C ILE A 18 5.15 5.00 -16.21
N GLY A 19 5.58 3.73 -16.09
CA GLY A 19 6.98 3.38 -15.85
C GLY A 19 7.55 4.07 -14.60
N LYS A 20 8.77 4.60 -14.68
CA LYS A 20 9.47 5.26 -13.56
C LYS A 20 8.86 6.60 -13.10
N LEU A 21 7.76 7.06 -13.73
CA LEU A 21 7.02 8.21 -13.21
C LEU A 21 6.18 7.84 -11.97
N ALA A 22 5.86 6.55 -11.79
CA ALA A 22 5.25 6.04 -10.58
C ALA A 22 6.33 5.74 -9.55
N SER A 23 6.07 6.08 -8.30
CA SER A 23 6.88 5.59 -7.17
C SER A 23 6.64 4.10 -6.95
N ASP A 24 7.64 3.40 -6.42
CA ASP A 24 7.62 1.93 -6.26
C ASP A 24 6.53 1.41 -5.31
N ASP A 25 6.04 2.27 -4.40
CA ASP A 25 4.98 1.98 -3.44
C ASP A 25 3.56 2.11 -4.02
N VAL A 26 3.41 2.73 -5.18
CA VAL A 26 2.10 2.93 -5.82
C VAL A 26 1.64 1.65 -6.50
N THR A 27 0.47 1.18 -6.12
CA THR A 27 -0.12 -0.06 -6.66
C THR A 27 -1.22 0.22 -7.68
N SER A 28 -1.95 1.34 -7.55
CA SER A 28 -3.00 1.74 -8.47
C SER A 28 -3.17 3.26 -8.51
N TYR A 29 -3.98 3.74 -9.47
CA TYR A 29 -4.31 5.16 -9.62
C TYR A 29 -5.81 5.33 -9.83
N ASP A 30 -6.40 6.33 -9.20
CA ASP A 30 -7.69 6.86 -9.64
C ASP A 30 -7.47 7.79 -10.84
N ALA A 31 -8.22 7.60 -11.91
CA ALA A 31 -8.24 8.50 -13.06
C ALA A 31 -9.45 9.44 -12.99
N LYS A 32 -9.21 10.75 -13.12
CA LYS A 32 -10.25 11.78 -13.21
C LYS A 32 -10.08 12.56 -14.51
N LEU A 33 -11.12 12.57 -15.35
CA LEU A 33 -11.17 13.40 -16.55
C LEU A 33 -11.72 14.78 -16.17
N GLN A 34 -10.97 15.83 -16.50
CA GLN A 34 -11.39 17.21 -16.36
C GLN A 34 -12.11 17.71 -17.63
N GLU A 35 -12.81 18.84 -17.52
CA GLU A 35 -13.60 19.41 -18.62
C GLU A 35 -12.75 19.81 -19.84
N ASP A 36 -11.49 20.19 -19.60
CA ASP A 36 -10.51 20.55 -20.64
C ASP A 36 -9.87 19.34 -21.35
N GLY A 37 -10.25 18.12 -20.95
CA GLY A 37 -9.68 16.87 -21.46
C GLY A 37 -8.44 16.39 -20.71
N THR A 38 -7.98 17.11 -19.67
CA THR A 38 -6.86 16.69 -18.84
C THR A 38 -7.24 15.46 -18.00
N ILE A 39 -6.37 14.44 -17.99
CA ILE A 39 -6.53 13.27 -17.11
C ILE A 39 -5.62 13.45 -15.90
N LEU A 40 -6.22 13.60 -14.72
CA LEU A 40 -5.51 13.60 -13.44
C LEU A 40 -5.46 12.18 -12.88
N LEU A 41 -4.25 11.69 -12.64
CA LEU A 41 -4.01 10.41 -11.97
C LEU A 41 -3.64 10.64 -10.50
N VAL A 42 -4.41 10.06 -9.58
CA VAL A 42 -4.17 10.14 -8.13
C VAL A 42 -3.63 8.79 -7.63
N PRO A 43 -2.39 8.72 -7.12
CA PRO A 43 -1.77 7.46 -6.70
C PRO A 43 -2.47 6.85 -5.47
N LYS A 44 -2.48 5.51 -5.40
CA LYS A 44 -3.02 4.71 -4.31
C LYS A 44 -2.14 3.52 -3.95
N VAL A 45 -2.27 3.10 -2.70
CA VAL A 45 -1.74 1.84 -2.18
C VAL A 45 -2.91 0.94 -1.84
N GLU A 46 -2.96 -0.24 -2.44
CA GLU A 46 -3.94 -1.28 -2.17
C GLU A 46 -3.48 -2.11 -0.98
N ILE A 47 -4.42 -2.41 -0.09
CA ILE A 47 -4.20 -3.19 1.11
C ILE A 47 -5.01 -4.47 0.97
N PRO A 48 -4.42 -5.67 1.19
CA PRO A 48 -5.17 -6.92 1.20
C PRO A 48 -6.41 -6.84 2.09
N ALA A 49 -7.51 -7.46 1.65
CA ALA A 49 -8.79 -7.37 2.35
C ALA A 49 -8.70 -7.82 3.82
N HIS A 50 -7.89 -8.84 4.11
CA HIS A 50 -7.66 -9.35 5.46
C HIS A 50 -6.78 -8.45 6.34
N GLU A 51 -6.11 -7.44 5.78
CA GLU A 51 -5.32 -6.44 6.51
C GLU A 51 -6.07 -5.10 6.65
N ALA A 52 -7.07 -4.85 5.81
CA ALA A 52 -7.80 -3.58 5.78
C ALA A 52 -8.44 -3.19 7.13
N TRP A 53 -8.77 -4.17 7.98
CA TRP A 53 -9.32 -3.91 9.32
C TRP A 53 -8.34 -3.16 10.22
N LEU A 54 -7.03 -3.40 10.08
CA LEU A 54 -5.99 -2.77 10.90
C LEU A 54 -5.99 -1.25 10.69
N PHE A 55 -6.08 -0.81 9.43
CA PHE A 55 -6.13 0.60 9.05
C PHE A 55 -7.44 1.29 9.46
N ARG A 56 -8.53 0.52 9.65
CA ARG A 56 -9.82 1.04 10.16
C ARG A 56 -9.83 1.13 11.68
N ASN A 57 -8.99 0.36 12.37
CA ASN A 57 -8.92 0.30 13.83
C ASN A 57 -7.71 1.06 14.36
N LYS A 58 -7.88 2.36 14.63
CA LYS A 58 -6.82 3.23 15.16
C LYS A 58 -6.15 2.70 16.43
N LYS A 59 -6.91 2.03 17.30
CA LYS A 59 -6.38 1.46 18.54
C LYS A 59 -5.45 0.28 18.25
N ALA A 60 -5.83 -0.60 17.33
CA ALA A 60 -5.00 -1.72 16.90
C ALA A 60 -3.74 -1.23 16.17
N MET A 61 -3.88 -0.26 15.25
CA MET A 61 -2.74 0.35 14.56
C MET A 61 -1.72 0.94 15.54
N ALA A 62 -2.17 1.79 16.46
CA ALA A 62 -1.28 2.37 17.47
C ALA A 62 -0.63 1.30 18.36
N SER A 63 -1.30 0.16 18.59
CA SER A 63 -0.72 -0.96 19.33
C SER A 63 0.36 -1.68 18.55
N LEU A 64 0.16 -1.86 17.25
CA LEU A 64 1.14 -2.44 16.35
C LEU A 64 2.38 -1.53 16.25
N GLU A 65 2.20 -0.23 16.01
CA GLU A 65 3.30 0.74 15.92
C GLU A 65 4.17 0.73 17.19
N ARG A 66 3.54 0.79 18.38
CA ARG A 66 4.28 0.66 19.65
C ARG A 66 5.03 -0.66 19.76
N GLY A 67 4.42 -1.76 19.36
CA GLY A 67 5.06 -3.08 19.40
C GLY A 67 6.27 -3.17 18.46
N LEU A 68 6.18 -2.56 17.27
CA LEU A 68 7.29 -2.48 16.32
C LEU A 68 8.47 -1.67 16.90
N GLU A 69 8.19 -0.52 17.51
CA GLU A 69 9.23 0.29 18.19
C GLU A 69 9.87 -0.45 19.37
N GLN A 70 9.08 -1.14 20.19
CA GLN A 70 9.59 -1.96 21.29
C GLN A 70 10.47 -3.09 20.78
N SER A 71 10.06 -3.77 19.71
CA SER A 71 10.83 -4.83 19.06
C SER A 71 12.18 -4.34 18.54
N GLU A 72 12.19 -3.19 17.86
CA GLU A 72 13.43 -2.55 17.39
C GLU A 72 14.40 -2.25 18.55
N ARG A 73 13.87 -1.83 19.71
CA ARG A 73 14.66 -1.59 20.93
C ARG A 73 15.03 -2.86 21.72
N GLY A 74 14.58 -4.03 21.29
CA GLY A 74 14.79 -5.30 22.00
C GLY A 74 13.95 -5.45 23.28
N GLU A 75 12.91 -4.63 23.46
CA GLU A 75 11.97 -4.67 24.59
C GLU A 75 10.90 -5.75 24.38
N THR A 76 11.33 -6.98 24.08
CA THR A 76 10.45 -8.11 23.78
C THR A 76 10.67 -9.26 24.74
N GLU A 77 9.59 -9.94 25.11
CA GLU A 77 9.67 -11.18 25.89
C GLU A 77 9.19 -12.38 25.06
N TYR A 78 9.99 -13.46 25.07
CA TYR A 78 9.62 -14.69 24.40
C TYR A 78 8.65 -15.49 25.28
N LEU A 79 7.41 -15.62 24.81
CA LEU A 79 6.34 -16.33 25.51
C LEU A 79 6.18 -17.81 25.07
N GLY A 80 7.13 -18.34 24.30
CA GLY A 80 7.01 -19.67 23.71
C GLY A 80 6.41 -19.66 22.30
N SER A 81 6.20 -20.86 21.74
CA SER A 81 5.54 -21.02 20.45
C SER A 81 4.02 -20.99 20.59
N PHE A 82 3.37 -20.21 19.72
CA PHE A 82 1.92 -20.16 19.59
C PHE A 82 1.36 -21.19 18.61
N SER A 83 2.21 -22.04 18.00
CA SER A 83 1.76 -23.07 17.05
C SER A 83 0.72 -24.04 17.61
N GLN A 84 0.66 -24.19 18.94
CA GLN A 84 -0.34 -25.00 19.64
C GLN A 84 -1.79 -24.51 19.46
N TYR A 85 -1.98 -23.28 18.99
CA TYR A 85 -3.30 -22.67 18.74
C TYR A 85 -3.68 -22.69 17.26
N LEU A 86 -2.86 -23.27 16.38
CA LEU A 86 -3.27 -23.53 15.02
C LEU A 86 -4.27 -24.67 15.06
N GLU A 87 -5.48 -24.42 14.57
CA GLU A 87 -6.43 -25.50 14.27
C GLU A 87 -5.89 -26.23 13.04
N ASP A 88 -5.77 -27.55 13.12
CA ASP A 88 -5.46 -28.37 11.94
C ASP A 88 -6.63 -28.20 10.95
N GLU A 89 -6.36 -27.59 9.79
CA GLU A 89 -7.31 -27.58 8.67
C GLU A 89 -7.43 -29.03 8.14
N GLU A 90 -8.43 -29.78 8.60
CA GLU A 90 -8.94 -31.00 7.93
C GLU A 90 -9.88 -30.63 6.76
#